data_AF-A0A149ZLK3-F1
#
_entry.id   AF-A0A149ZLK3-F1
#
_cell.length_a   1.000
_cell.length_b   1.000
_cell.length_c   1.000
_cell.angle_alpha   90.00
_cell.angle_beta   90.00
_cell.angle_gamma   90.00
#
_symmetry.space_group_name_H-M   'P 1'
#
loop_
_entity.id
_entity.type
_entity.pdbx_description
1 polymer ?
#
loop_
_entity_poly.entity_id
_entity_poly.type
_entity_poly.pdbx_seq_one_letter_code
_entity_poly.pdbx_strand_id
1 'polypeptide(L)'
;MAETQGEAEFRRLRTPRAAAFAGVVFGVLFASSIVLLHTALPASASSPWVRGQSQITIALILAPFAGIAFLWFIGVVRDHFGKLEDRFFATVFLGSGLLFLATMFVSMALAGGLLAVSRHSTTPQDELVYFGREVMLHVDNVYGVRMAAVFMISLGTIWLRTGLMPRWLAIVTYLFALSLLVVVSFSLWVTLVFPAWVVVVSAYILGVDRVRSSHPD
;
A
#
# COMPACT_ATOMS: atom_id res chain seq x y z
N MET A 1 25.16 -28.43 18.30
CA MET A 1 24.93 -27.00 18.61
C MET A 1 25.37 -26.04 17.50
N ALA A 2 26.34 -26.40 16.63
CA ALA A 2 26.72 -25.57 15.48
C ALA A 2 25.66 -25.55 14.35
N GLU A 3 25.01 -26.67 14.05
CA GLU A 3 23.94 -26.74 13.01
C GLU A 3 22.73 -25.86 13.35
N THR A 4 22.34 -25.77 14.62
CA THR A 4 21.19 -24.95 15.06
C THR A 4 21.45 -23.44 14.96
N GLN A 5 22.72 -23.01 15.04
CA GLN A 5 23.09 -21.60 14.87
C GLN A 5 23.09 -21.22 13.39
N GLY A 6 23.61 -22.09 12.52
CA GLY A 6 23.59 -21.88 11.06
C GLY A 6 22.16 -21.81 10.51
N GLU A 7 21.26 -22.69 10.93
CA GLU A 7 19.84 -22.62 10.51
C GLU A 7 19.12 -21.36 11.01
N ALA A 8 19.40 -20.92 12.25
CA ALA A 8 18.82 -19.70 12.81
C ALA A 8 19.34 -18.44 12.09
N GLU A 9 20.61 -18.42 11.71
CA GLU A 9 21.25 -17.36 10.96
C GLU A 9 20.77 -17.33 9.49
N PHE A 10 20.69 -18.48 8.82
CA PHE A 10 20.09 -18.59 7.47
C PHE A 10 18.61 -18.21 7.45
N ARG A 11 17.84 -18.59 8.48
CA ARG A 11 16.43 -18.20 8.61
C ARG A 11 16.32 -16.69 8.81
N ARG A 12 17.18 -16.09 9.64
CA ARG A 12 17.29 -14.62 9.83
C ARG A 12 17.73 -13.85 8.59
N LEU A 13 18.48 -14.44 7.67
CA LEU A 13 18.92 -13.79 6.41
C LEU A 13 17.88 -13.89 5.29
N ARG A 14 16.99 -14.91 5.31
CA ARG A 14 15.91 -15.06 4.33
C ARG A 14 14.69 -14.18 4.63
N THR A 15 14.35 -13.94 5.90
CA THR A 15 13.19 -13.13 6.29
C THR A 15 13.27 -11.66 5.85
N PRO A 16 14.40 -10.93 5.99
CA PRO A 16 14.53 -9.53 5.57
C PRO A 16 14.35 -9.34 4.06
N ARG A 17 14.94 -10.24 3.26
CA ARG A 17 14.84 -10.22 1.79
C ARG A 17 13.42 -10.47 1.30
N ALA A 18 12.70 -11.39 1.94
CA ALA A 18 11.29 -11.64 1.63
C ALA A 18 10.42 -10.41 1.95
N ALA A 19 10.73 -9.69 3.04
CA ALA A 19 10.04 -8.45 3.43
C ALA A 19 10.16 -7.36 2.36
N ALA A 20 11.40 -7.10 1.95
CA ALA A 20 11.72 -6.07 0.97
C ALA A 20 11.07 -6.39 -0.38
N PHE A 21 11.13 -7.66 -0.81
CA PHE A 21 10.52 -8.05 -2.07
C PHE A 21 8.99 -7.89 -2.07
N ALA A 22 8.31 -8.35 -1.02
CA ALA A 22 6.85 -8.23 -0.92
C ALA A 22 6.38 -6.76 -0.96
N GLY A 23 7.08 -5.87 -0.26
CA GLY A 23 6.75 -4.44 -0.25
C GLY A 23 7.02 -3.75 -1.59
N VAL A 24 8.12 -4.07 -2.29
CA VAL A 24 8.37 -3.55 -3.65
C VAL A 24 7.29 -4.02 -4.62
N VAL A 25 6.96 -5.31 -4.61
CA VAL A 25 5.91 -5.88 -5.47
C VAL A 25 4.57 -5.21 -5.19
N PHE A 26 4.19 -5.06 -3.92
CA PHE A 26 2.99 -4.31 -3.54
C PHE A 26 3.02 -2.89 -4.10
N GLY A 27 4.06 -2.11 -3.82
CA GLY A 27 4.12 -0.70 -4.19
C GLY A 27 4.04 -0.49 -5.70
N VAL A 28 4.73 -1.33 -6.48
CA VAL A 28 4.68 -1.27 -7.96
C VAL A 28 3.30 -1.67 -8.48
N LEU A 29 2.73 -2.79 -8.02
CA LEU A 29 1.41 -3.24 -8.47
C LEU A 29 0.31 -2.23 -8.10
N PHE A 30 0.37 -1.70 -6.87
CA PHE A 30 -0.63 -0.77 -6.37
C PHE A 30 -0.54 0.59 -7.06
N ALA A 31 0.67 1.16 -7.19
CA ALA A 31 0.86 2.41 -7.92
C ALA A 31 0.42 2.27 -9.39
N SER A 32 0.76 1.16 -10.04
CA SER A 32 0.32 0.88 -11.41
C SER A 32 -1.20 0.79 -11.52
N SER A 33 -1.86 0.08 -10.59
CA SER A 33 -3.32 -0.04 -10.55
C SER A 33 -4.00 1.33 -10.38
N ILE A 34 -3.54 2.16 -9.45
CA ILE A 34 -4.10 3.52 -9.24
C ILE A 34 -3.87 4.40 -10.46
N VAL A 35 -2.66 4.43 -11.02
CA VAL A 35 -2.35 5.28 -12.19
C VAL A 35 -3.19 4.88 -13.39
N LEU A 36 -3.33 3.58 -13.66
CA LEU A 36 -4.20 3.06 -14.72
C LEU A 36 -5.66 3.44 -14.49
N LEU A 37 -6.16 3.31 -13.25
CA LEU A 37 -7.53 3.66 -12.92
C LEU A 37 -7.78 5.16 -13.09
N HIS A 38 -6.91 6.02 -12.55
CA HIS A 38 -7.07 7.47 -12.62
C HIS A 38 -6.93 8.04 -14.04
N THR A 39 -6.02 7.50 -14.85
CA THR A 39 -5.82 7.95 -16.24
C THR A 39 -6.94 7.47 -17.17
N ALA A 40 -7.61 6.39 -16.81
CA ALA A 40 -8.75 5.85 -17.56
C ALA A 40 -10.08 6.51 -17.22
N LEU A 41 -10.18 7.17 -16.05
CA LEU A 41 -11.38 7.90 -15.64
C LEU A 41 -11.54 9.17 -16.49
N PRO A 42 -12.64 9.32 -17.24
CA PRO A 42 -12.88 10.54 -18.00
C PRO A 42 -13.07 11.74 -17.06
N ALA A 43 -12.51 12.89 -17.45
CA ALA A 43 -12.60 14.14 -16.68
C ALA A 43 -14.02 14.76 -16.66
N SER A 44 -14.91 14.33 -17.56
CA SER A 44 -16.31 14.73 -17.61
C SER A 44 -17.22 13.52 -17.81
N ALA A 45 -18.39 13.52 -17.18
CA ALA A 45 -19.40 12.46 -17.29
C ALA A 45 -19.87 12.22 -18.74
N SER A 46 -19.68 13.21 -19.62
CA SER A 46 -20.04 13.18 -21.04
C SER A 46 -19.07 12.43 -21.97
N SER A 47 -17.88 12.04 -21.50
CA SER A 47 -16.95 11.26 -22.33
C SER A 47 -17.17 9.76 -22.09
N PRO A 48 -17.43 8.96 -23.14
CA PRO A 48 -17.65 7.52 -22.99
C PRO A 48 -16.47 6.83 -22.29
N TRP A 49 -16.76 6.05 -21.25
CA TRP A 49 -15.80 5.18 -20.54
C TRP A 49 -15.08 4.17 -21.45
N VAL A 50 -15.56 4.00 -22.68
CA VAL A 50 -15.08 3.07 -23.71
C VAL A 50 -13.59 3.25 -24.03
N ARG A 51 -13.03 4.46 -23.94
CA ARG A 51 -11.59 4.70 -24.22
C ARG A 51 -10.63 4.17 -23.14
N GLY A 52 -11.11 3.98 -21.91
CA GLY A 52 -10.29 3.56 -20.75
C GLY A 52 -10.50 2.11 -20.31
N GLN A 53 -11.36 1.35 -21.00
CA GLN A 53 -11.82 0.04 -20.55
C GLN A 53 -10.70 -1.00 -20.36
N SER A 54 -9.68 -0.98 -21.21
CA SER A 54 -8.53 -1.89 -21.09
C SER A 54 -7.71 -1.56 -19.84
N GLN A 55 -7.39 -0.28 -19.60
CA GLN A 55 -6.64 0.17 -18.43
C GLN A 55 -7.38 -0.15 -17.12
N ILE A 56 -8.70 0.07 -17.07
CA ILE A 56 -9.51 -0.27 -15.89
C ILE A 56 -9.49 -1.79 -15.66
N THR A 57 -9.65 -2.59 -16.71
CA THR A 57 -9.60 -4.05 -16.59
C THR A 57 -8.25 -4.53 -16.05
N ILE A 58 -7.14 -3.97 -16.56
CA ILE A 58 -5.80 -4.29 -16.07
C ILE A 58 -5.64 -3.87 -14.60
N ALA A 59 -6.08 -2.66 -14.23
CA ALA A 59 -6.04 -2.18 -12.85
C ALA A 59 -6.78 -3.11 -11.88
N LEU A 60 -7.96 -3.60 -12.30
CA LEU A 60 -8.79 -4.54 -11.53
C LEU A 60 -8.12 -5.91 -11.39
N ILE A 61 -7.40 -6.38 -12.41
CA ILE A 61 -6.64 -7.64 -12.32
C ILE A 61 -5.44 -7.48 -11.38
N LEU A 62 -4.73 -6.35 -11.43
CA LEU A 62 -3.55 -6.10 -10.58
C LEU A 62 -3.90 -5.93 -9.10
N ALA A 63 -5.06 -5.35 -8.80
CA ALA A 63 -5.45 -4.96 -7.45
C ALA A 63 -5.42 -6.12 -6.42
N PRO A 64 -6.02 -7.30 -6.67
CA PRO A 64 -5.93 -8.44 -5.77
C PRO A 64 -4.49 -8.91 -5.50
N PHE A 65 -3.65 -8.93 -6.54
CA PHE A 65 -2.24 -9.31 -6.38
C PHE A 65 -1.47 -8.29 -5.54
N ALA A 66 -1.74 -6.99 -5.72
CA ALA A 66 -1.21 -5.95 -4.86
C ALA A 66 -1.63 -6.21 -3.40
N GLY A 67 -2.91 -6.50 -3.15
CA GLY A 67 -3.39 -6.79 -1.81
C GLY A 67 -2.76 -8.02 -1.17
N ILE A 68 -2.58 -9.11 -1.91
CA ILE A 68 -1.86 -10.30 -1.43
C ILE A 68 -0.42 -9.92 -1.05
N ALA A 69 0.29 -9.20 -1.92
CA ALA A 69 1.65 -8.75 -1.64
C ALA A 69 1.71 -7.83 -0.40
N PHE A 70 0.70 -7.00 -0.19
CA PHE A 70 0.59 -6.14 0.99
C PHE A 70 0.40 -6.94 2.29
N LEU A 71 -0.45 -7.98 2.27
CA LEU A 71 -0.63 -8.87 3.41
C LEU A 71 0.66 -9.59 3.77
N TRP A 72 1.42 -10.06 2.76
CA TRP A 72 2.74 -10.63 2.97
C TRP A 72 3.72 -9.61 3.56
N PHE A 73 3.73 -8.38 3.04
CA PHE A 73 4.55 -7.30 3.59
C PHE A 73 4.23 -7.05 5.08
N ILE A 74 2.95 -6.94 5.46
CA ILE A 74 2.52 -6.81 6.86
C ILE A 74 3.03 -7.99 7.69
N GLY A 75 2.85 -9.22 7.20
CA GLY A 75 3.28 -10.43 7.90
C GLY A 75 4.79 -10.42 8.19
N VAL A 76 5.61 -10.06 7.21
CA VAL A 76 7.07 -10.04 7.40
C VAL A 76 7.51 -8.86 8.26
N VAL A 77 6.96 -7.67 8.07
CA VAL A 77 7.25 -6.50 8.93
C VAL A 77 6.89 -6.81 10.38
N ARG A 78 5.77 -7.51 10.61
CA ARG A 78 5.34 -7.96 11.94
C ARG A 78 6.29 -8.96 12.57
N ASP A 79 6.86 -9.89 11.80
CA ASP A 79 7.84 -10.86 12.32
C ASP A 79 9.11 -10.17 12.87
N HIS A 80 9.43 -8.98 12.36
CA HIS A 80 10.60 -8.21 12.81
C HIS A 80 10.38 -7.44 14.12
N PHE A 81 9.14 -7.27 14.59
CA PHE A 81 8.86 -6.46 15.77
C PHE A 81 9.32 -7.09 17.10
N GLY A 82 9.69 -8.37 17.10
CA GLY A 82 10.27 -9.05 18.26
C GLY A 82 9.34 -9.13 19.47
N LYS A 83 9.89 -9.43 20.66
CA LYS A 83 9.12 -9.63 21.90
C LYS A 83 8.90 -8.35 22.72
N LEU A 84 9.44 -7.21 22.30
CA LEU A 84 9.48 -5.96 23.06
C LEU A 84 8.51 -4.89 22.53
N GLU A 85 7.68 -5.24 21.56
CA GLU A 85 6.72 -4.31 20.98
C GLU A 85 5.50 -4.11 21.89
N ASP A 86 5.04 -2.87 21.99
CA ASP A 86 3.81 -2.52 22.69
C ASP A 86 2.60 -3.00 21.87
N ARG A 87 1.81 -3.90 22.48
CA ARG A 87 0.66 -4.56 21.86
C ARG A 87 -0.36 -3.58 21.27
N PHE A 88 -0.41 -2.36 21.80
CA PHE A 88 -1.23 -1.29 21.25
C PHE A 88 -0.82 -0.95 19.81
N PHE A 89 0.46 -0.63 19.58
CA PHE A 89 0.94 -0.23 18.26
C PHE A 89 0.90 -1.38 17.25
N ALA A 90 1.19 -2.61 17.68
CA ALA A 90 1.06 -3.80 16.85
C ALA A 90 -0.39 -3.98 16.34
N THR A 91 -1.36 -3.74 17.22
CA THR A 91 -2.79 -3.86 16.91
C THR A 91 -3.23 -2.74 15.97
N VAL A 92 -2.82 -1.50 16.23
CA VAL A 92 -3.13 -0.34 15.39
C VAL A 92 -2.48 -0.49 14.01
N PHE A 93 -1.24 -0.98 13.95
CA PHE A 93 -0.52 -1.27 12.70
C PHE A 93 -1.30 -2.28 11.85
N LEU A 94 -1.64 -3.43 12.42
CA LEU A 94 -2.35 -4.47 11.68
C LEU A 94 -3.77 -4.02 11.29
N GLY A 95 -4.50 -3.38 12.21
CA GLY A 95 -5.85 -2.89 11.98
C GLY A 95 -5.90 -1.82 10.88
N SER A 96 -5.03 -0.82 10.94
CA SER A 96 -4.98 0.26 9.94
C SER A 96 -4.52 -0.25 8.56
N GLY A 97 -3.56 -1.17 8.51
CA GLY A 97 -3.15 -1.80 7.25
C GLY A 97 -4.29 -2.58 6.59
N LEU A 98 -5.01 -3.40 7.37
CA LEU A 98 -6.16 -4.15 6.85
C LEU A 98 -7.31 -3.23 6.43
N LEU A 99 -7.59 -2.16 7.18
CA LEU A 99 -8.61 -1.17 6.80
C LEU A 99 -8.25 -0.45 5.51
N PHE A 100 -6.99 -0.02 5.36
CA PHE A 100 -6.49 0.56 4.12
C PHE A 100 -6.72 -0.39 2.93
N LEU A 101 -6.34 -1.66 3.09
CA LEU A 101 -6.53 -2.66 2.04
C LEU A 101 -8.01 -2.91 1.73
N ALA A 102 -8.87 -2.94 2.76
CA ALA A 102 -10.30 -3.12 2.58
C ALA A 102 -10.94 -1.95 1.82
N THR A 103 -10.60 -0.70 2.17
CA THR A 103 -11.08 0.49 1.45
C THR A 103 -10.67 0.47 -0.01
N MET A 104 -9.44 0.03 -0.29
CA MET A 104 -8.92 -0.13 -1.64
C MET A 104 -9.70 -1.19 -2.42
N PHE A 105 -9.95 -2.38 -1.85
CA PHE A 105 -10.78 -3.38 -2.54
C PHE A 105 -12.21 -2.92 -2.79
N VAL A 106 -12.80 -2.14 -1.88
CA VAL A 106 -14.12 -1.53 -2.09
C VAL A 106 -14.08 -0.53 -3.26
N SER A 107 -13.06 0.34 -3.32
CA SER A 107 -12.84 1.28 -4.42
C SER A 107 -12.75 0.56 -5.77
N MET A 108 -11.93 -0.50 -5.84
CA MET A 108 -11.79 -1.31 -7.05
C MET A 108 -13.07 -2.07 -7.41
N ALA A 109 -13.82 -2.58 -6.43
CA ALA A 109 -15.11 -3.22 -6.68
C ALA A 109 -16.13 -2.24 -7.28
N LEU A 110 -16.14 -0.99 -6.80
CA LEU A 110 -16.97 0.08 -7.38
C LEU A 110 -16.56 0.39 -8.81
N ALA A 111 -15.26 0.53 -9.10
CA ALA A 111 -14.74 0.73 -10.45
C ALA A 111 -15.14 -0.41 -11.41
N GLY A 112 -15.02 -1.66 -10.95
CA GLY A 112 -15.43 -2.84 -11.71
C GLY A 112 -16.94 -2.91 -11.95
N GLY A 113 -17.74 -2.57 -10.94
CA GLY A 113 -19.20 -2.49 -11.04
C GLY A 113 -19.64 -1.43 -12.05
N LEU A 114 -19.07 -0.23 -11.99
CA LEU A 114 -19.32 0.83 -12.96
C LEU A 114 -18.95 0.40 -14.39
N LEU A 115 -17.81 -0.26 -14.56
CA LEU A 115 -17.40 -0.78 -15.85
C LEU A 115 -18.40 -1.84 -16.37
N ALA A 116 -18.87 -2.75 -15.51
CA ALA A 116 -19.84 -3.76 -15.89
C ALA A 116 -21.18 -3.15 -16.31
N VAL A 117 -21.67 -2.14 -15.58
CA VAL A 117 -22.90 -1.41 -15.91
C VAL A 117 -22.74 -0.65 -17.24
N SER A 118 -21.61 0.02 -17.46
CA SER A 118 -21.34 0.76 -18.71
C SER A 118 -21.33 -0.13 -19.97
N ARG A 119 -21.01 -1.42 -19.84
CA ARG A 119 -21.04 -2.39 -20.95
C ARG A 119 -22.45 -2.83 -21.35
N HIS A 120 -23.40 -2.81 -20.42
CA HIS A 120 -24.75 -3.36 -20.63
C HIS A 120 -25.83 -2.29 -20.82
N SER A 121 -25.49 -1.01 -20.60
CA SER A 121 -26.46 0.09 -20.61
C SER A 121 -26.41 0.85 -21.93
N THR A 122 -27.54 0.90 -22.65
CA THR A 122 -27.72 1.73 -23.86
C THR A 122 -28.27 3.13 -23.56
N THR A 123 -28.69 3.38 -22.32
CA THR A 123 -29.22 4.66 -21.83
C THR A 123 -28.13 5.44 -21.07
N PRO A 124 -28.04 6.78 -21.18
CA PRO A 124 -27.13 7.58 -20.37
C PRO A 124 -27.44 7.40 -18.87
N GLN A 125 -26.51 6.78 -18.12
CA GLN A 125 -26.61 6.60 -16.66
C GLN A 125 -25.63 7.54 -15.94
N ASP A 126 -25.58 8.78 -16.39
CA ASP A 126 -24.56 9.75 -15.98
C ASP A 126 -24.59 9.98 -14.45
N GLU A 127 -25.76 9.97 -13.82
CA GLU A 127 -25.91 10.13 -12.37
C GLU A 127 -25.35 8.94 -11.56
N LEU A 128 -25.61 7.70 -11.98
CA LEU A 128 -25.11 6.50 -11.28
C LEU A 128 -23.58 6.39 -11.43
N VAL A 129 -23.08 6.67 -12.63
CA VAL A 129 -21.64 6.69 -12.92
C VAL A 129 -20.93 7.78 -12.14
N TYR A 130 -21.54 8.98 -12.07
CA TYR A 130 -21.03 10.08 -11.27
C TYR A 130 -21.01 9.73 -9.78
N PHE A 131 -22.13 9.23 -9.24
CA PHE A 131 -22.21 8.81 -7.84
C PHE A 131 -21.16 7.75 -7.51
N GLY A 132 -21.05 6.68 -8.31
CA GLY A 132 -20.07 5.63 -8.08
C GLY A 132 -18.62 6.15 -8.13
N ARG A 133 -18.32 7.07 -9.04
CA ARG A 133 -17.00 7.73 -9.12
C ARG A 133 -16.71 8.56 -7.87
N GLU A 134 -17.66 9.37 -7.40
CA GLU A 134 -17.48 10.19 -6.20
C GLU A 134 -17.32 9.32 -4.95
N VAL A 135 -18.11 8.25 -4.80
CA VAL A 135 -17.95 7.29 -3.69
C VAL A 135 -16.56 6.64 -3.72
N MET A 136 -16.11 6.19 -4.89
CA MET A 136 -14.78 5.60 -5.07
C MET A 136 -13.68 6.58 -4.66
N LEU A 137 -13.75 7.84 -5.13
CA LEU A 137 -12.79 8.88 -4.76
C LEU A 137 -12.82 9.20 -3.26
N HIS A 138 -13.99 9.22 -2.64
CA HIS A 138 -14.14 9.42 -1.20
C HIS A 138 -13.55 8.27 -0.39
N VAL A 139 -13.82 7.02 -0.78
CA VAL A 139 -13.29 5.84 -0.08
C VAL A 139 -11.76 5.82 -0.12
N ASP A 140 -11.14 6.06 -1.28
CA ASP A 140 -9.68 6.05 -1.40
C ASP A 140 -9.02 7.27 -0.75
N ASN A 141 -9.42 8.48 -1.18
CA ASN A 141 -8.72 9.70 -0.79
C ASN A 141 -9.04 10.15 0.62
N VAL A 142 -10.23 9.84 1.15
CA VAL A 142 -10.58 10.12 2.54
C VAL A 142 -10.19 8.91 3.38
N TYR A 143 -10.94 7.83 3.36
CA TYR A 143 -10.74 6.75 4.33
C TYR A 143 -9.41 6.02 4.15
N GLY A 144 -9.06 5.62 2.92
CA GLY A 144 -7.82 4.90 2.61
C GLY A 144 -6.58 5.67 3.04
N VAL A 145 -6.45 6.92 2.63
CA VAL A 145 -5.28 7.77 2.97
C VAL A 145 -5.10 7.94 4.49
N ARG A 146 -6.18 8.11 5.27
CA ARG A 146 -6.06 8.23 6.73
C ARG A 146 -5.60 6.91 7.36
N MET A 147 -6.11 5.77 6.88
CA MET A 147 -5.68 4.46 7.37
C MET A 147 -4.21 4.18 7.01
N ALA A 148 -3.76 4.57 5.82
CA ALA A 148 -2.35 4.52 5.43
C ALA A 148 -1.48 5.40 6.35
N ALA A 149 -1.94 6.59 6.72
CA ALA A 149 -1.20 7.45 7.64
C ALA A 149 -1.10 6.85 9.05
N VAL A 150 -2.18 6.26 9.58
CA VAL A 150 -2.16 5.55 10.88
C VAL A 150 -1.21 4.36 10.84
N PHE A 151 -1.20 3.63 9.72
CA PHE A 151 -0.24 2.55 9.48
C PHE A 151 1.21 3.05 9.54
N MET A 152 1.50 4.17 8.86
CA MET A 152 2.83 4.79 8.88
C MET A 152 3.24 5.28 10.27
N ILE A 153 2.34 5.93 11.03
CA ILE A 153 2.61 6.41 12.39
C ILE A 153 2.91 5.25 13.33
N SER A 154 2.08 4.19 13.29
CA SER A 154 2.29 3.02 14.13
C SER A 154 3.63 2.36 13.82
N LEU A 155 3.95 2.13 12.54
CA LEU A 155 5.24 1.58 12.12
C LEU A 155 6.42 2.47 12.54
N GLY A 156 6.33 3.77 12.31
CA GLY A 156 7.36 4.73 12.71
C GLY A 156 7.59 4.76 14.23
N THR A 157 6.52 4.63 15.02
CA THR A 157 6.62 4.52 16.49
C THR A 157 7.36 3.25 16.90
N ILE A 158 7.02 2.12 16.28
CA ILE A 158 7.66 0.83 16.55
C ILE A 158 9.14 0.91 16.23
N TRP A 159 9.53 1.48 15.08
CA TRP A 159 10.93 1.69 14.71
C TRP A 159 11.71 2.54 15.70
N LEU A 160 11.13 3.64 16.19
CA LEU A 160 11.78 4.49 17.19
C LEU A 160 11.98 3.78 18.52
N ARG A 161 11.02 2.96 18.96
CA ARG A 161 11.08 2.24 20.23
C ARG A 161 11.99 1.02 20.19
N THR A 162 11.97 0.27 19.10
CA THR A 162 12.73 -0.98 18.94
C THR A 162 14.16 -0.75 18.45
N GLY A 163 14.46 0.43 17.89
CA GLY A 163 15.77 0.73 17.30
C GLY A 163 16.07 -0.07 16.03
N LEU A 164 15.08 -0.70 15.41
CA LEU A 164 15.24 -1.54 14.20
C LEU A 164 15.70 -0.75 12.97
N MET A 165 15.38 0.54 12.90
CA MET A 165 15.63 1.42 11.76
C MET A 165 16.29 2.73 12.20
N PRO A 166 17.03 3.43 11.32
CA PRO A 166 17.63 4.72 11.65
C PRO A 166 16.56 5.77 11.96
N ARG A 167 16.87 6.64 12.92
CA ARG A 167 15.96 7.70 13.40
C ARG A 167 15.47 8.63 12.29
N TRP A 168 16.31 8.93 11.30
CA TRP A 168 15.92 9.79 10.18
C TRP A 168 14.79 9.17 9.34
N LEU A 169 14.84 7.86 9.08
CA LEU A 169 13.79 7.17 8.33
C LEU A 169 12.45 7.22 9.07
N ALA A 170 12.47 7.06 10.40
CA ALA A 170 11.26 7.21 11.20
C ALA A 170 10.71 8.65 11.14
N ILE A 171 11.55 9.68 11.23
CA ILE A 171 11.13 11.09 11.11
C ILE A 171 10.49 11.35 9.74
N VAL A 172 11.09 10.84 8.66
CA VAL A 172 10.53 10.96 7.30
C VAL A 172 9.15 10.30 7.20
N THR A 173 8.99 9.10 7.77
CA THR A 173 7.68 8.42 7.84
C THR A 173 6.63 9.27 8.58
N TYR A 174 7.00 9.90 9.70
CA TYR A 174 6.09 10.79 10.43
C TYR A 174 5.68 12.02 9.61
N LEU A 175 6.64 12.64 8.90
CA LEU A 175 6.35 13.80 8.05
C LEU A 175 5.36 13.43 6.95
N PHE A 176 5.56 12.31 6.26
CA PHE A 176 4.62 11.83 5.25
C PHE A 176 3.25 11.48 5.86
N ALA A 177 3.22 10.78 6.98
CA ALA A 177 1.96 10.40 7.62
C ALA A 177 1.14 11.62 8.08
N LEU A 178 1.79 12.62 8.68
CA LEU A 178 1.12 13.85 9.08
C LEU A 178 0.61 14.62 7.86
N SER A 179 1.39 14.66 6.78
CA SER A 179 0.96 15.25 5.52
C SER A 179 -0.29 14.56 4.97
N LEU A 180 -0.32 13.22 4.98
CA LEU A 180 -1.48 12.43 4.54
C LEU A 180 -2.73 12.65 5.42
N LEU A 181 -2.57 12.93 6.72
CA LEU A 181 -3.70 13.26 7.60
C LEU A 181 -4.28 14.64 7.32
N VAL A 182 -3.43 15.63 7.07
CA VAL A 182 -3.84 17.04 6.91
C VAL A 182 -4.34 17.33 5.51
N VAL A 183 -3.78 16.68 4.48
CA VAL A 183 -4.18 16.93 3.10
C VAL A 183 -5.59 16.37 2.85
N VAL A 184 -6.53 17.27 2.65
CA VAL A 184 -7.89 16.98 2.15
C VAL A 184 -7.90 17.34 0.67
N SER A 185 -7.42 16.43 -0.18
CA SER A 185 -7.48 16.63 -1.63
C SER A 185 -7.74 15.32 -2.35
N PHE A 186 -8.56 15.34 -3.40
CA PHE A 186 -8.81 14.21 -4.30
C PHE A 186 -7.69 14.05 -5.35
N SER A 187 -6.45 14.28 -4.93
CA SER A 187 -5.29 14.27 -5.82
C SER A 187 -4.65 12.90 -5.85
N LEU A 188 -4.49 12.34 -7.06
CA LEU A 188 -3.77 11.10 -7.35
C LEU A 188 -2.41 11.05 -6.62
N TRP A 189 -1.72 12.19 -6.58
CA TRP A 189 -0.40 12.32 -5.97
C TRP A 189 -0.40 11.97 -4.48
N VAL A 190 -1.47 12.29 -3.75
CA VAL A 190 -1.60 11.99 -2.31
C VAL A 190 -1.70 10.48 -2.10
N THR A 191 -2.51 9.81 -2.91
CA THR A 191 -2.68 8.35 -2.85
C THR A 191 -1.39 7.61 -3.23
N LEU A 192 -0.54 8.19 -4.10
CA LEU A 192 0.76 7.61 -4.46
C LEU A 192 1.85 7.77 -3.40
N VAL A 193 1.71 8.69 -2.44
CA VAL A 193 2.70 8.87 -1.36
C VAL A 193 2.91 7.57 -0.61
N PHE A 194 1.83 6.85 -0.29
CA PHE A 194 1.90 5.61 0.47
C PHE A 194 2.66 4.49 -0.25
N PRO A 195 2.29 4.05 -1.47
CA PRO A 195 3.06 3.04 -2.19
C PRO A 195 4.50 3.48 -2.47
N ALA A 196 4.73 4.75 -2.82
CA ALA A 196 6.09 5.25 -3.02
C ALA A 196 6.94 5.12 -1.75
N TRP A 197 6.36 5.48 -0.59
CA TRP A 197 7.01 5.30 0.70
C TRP A 197 7.29 3.82 1.00
N VAL A 198 6.34 2.90 0.72
CA VAL A 198 6.59 1.45 0.90
C VAL A 198 7.77 0.98 0.04
N VAL A 199 7.84 1.40 -1.23
CA VAL A 199 8.97 1.05 -2.12
C VAL A 199 10.29 1.58 -1.56
N VAL A 200 10.32 2.83 -1.08
CA VAL A 200 11.52 3.44 -0.48
C VAL A 200 11.98 2.65 0.75
N VAL A 201 11.05 2.31 1.66
CA VAL A 201 11.35 1.52 2.85
C VAL A 201 11.88 0.13 2.48
N SER A 202 11.22 -0.54 1.54
CA SER A 202 11.64 -1.86 1.08
C SER A 202 13.00 -1.83 0.37
N ALA A 203 13.27 -0.82 -0.45
CA ALA A 203 14.56 -0.63 -1.10
C ALA A 203 15.68 -0.35 -0.07
N TYR A 204 15.37 0.42 0.98
CA TYR A 204 16.30 0.68 2.07
C TYR A 204 16.67 -0.61 2.82
N ILE A 205 15.68 -1.44 3.18
CA ILE A 205 15.91 -2.75 3.82
C ILE A 205 16.84 -3.62 2.94
N LEU A 206 16.54 -3.70 1.64
CA LEU A 206 17.34 -4.46 0.70
C LEU A 206 18.78 -3.94 0.56
N GLY A 207 18.95 -2.62 0.60
CA GLY A 207 20.26 -1.96 0.53
C GLY A 207 21.13 -2.23 1.76
N VAL A 208 20.56 -2.11 2.96
CA VAL A 208 21.28 -2.38 4.23
C VAL A 208 21.75 -3.83 4.31
N ASP A 209 20.92 -4.78 3.88
CA ASP A 209 21.29 -6.21 3.87
C ASP A 209 22.43 -6.50 2.90
N ARG A 210 22.45 -5.83 1.73
CA ARG A 210 23.50 -6.03 0.72
C ARG A 210 24.87 -5.57 1.22
N VAL A 211 24.91 -4.45 1.95
CA VAL A 211 26.13 -3.92 2.57
C VAL A 211 26.66 -4.86 3.66
N ARG A 212 25.80 -5.46 4.49
CA ARG A 212 26.23 -6.46 5.48
C ARG A 212 26.82 -7.72 4.85
N SER A 213 26.27 -8.18 3.73
CA SER A 213 26.78 -9.38 3.05
C SER A 213 28.12 -9.21 2.32
N SER A 214 28.62 -7.99 2.14
CA SER A 214 29.89 -7.70 1.46
C SER A 214 31.09 -7.59 2.40
N HIS A 215 30.86 -7.62 3.71
CA HIS A 215 31.90 -7.82 4.75
C HIS A 215 31.68 -9.18 5.43
N PRO A 216 32.16 -10.28 4.84
CA PRO A 216 32.41 -11.49 5.61
C PRO A 216 33.74 -11.30 6.34
N ASP A 217 33.70 -11.17 7.66
CA ASP A 217 34.89 -11.38 8.49
C ASP A 217 35.27 -12.86 8.50
#